data_AF-A0A3B8W2W0-F1
#
_entry.id   AF-A0A3B8W2W0-F1
#
_cell.length_a   1.000
_cell.length_b   1.000
_cell.length_c   1.000
_cell.angle_alpha   90.00
_cell.angle_beta   90.00
_cell.angle_gamma   90.00
#
_symmetry.space_group_name_H-M   'P 1'
#
loop_
_entity.id
_entity.type
_entity.pdbx_description
1 polymer ?
#
loop_
_entity_poly.entity_id
_entity_poly.type
_entity_poly.pdbx_seq_one_letter_code
_entity_poly.pdbx_strand_id
1 'polypeptide(L)'
;QNLHHEIGEVFFHGIWVALGFAFLGIAITTFAAPPLLNSMIRDPLIAEEVISFLRIRIWGLPLLYLYVMRNALLVGTNQTRLLIWGTLAEALTNIALDYALIYGHWGFPALGFNGAAYASIVAEGVGLVVIYVIIHINGIHRDFSLFENIKWRMDMARTIVVRSAPLMAQFILSIATWEYFYLLIEHHGSQALAISNTMRNIFGVVGIFAWAFAATTNTMVSNIIGQGREAEVLPLVRKIMWVSVGFSTIMIMLLNINPGSYLAIYGQGPQFVEAALPVLRIVSMALWMMAVGTVWLNAVTGTGNTVVNLVIEIITLVIYIIYVYVVLEYLNLSIVWGWGSEWVYWISMFSMSLVYMLSGRWRGKKI
;
A
#
# COMPACT_ATOMS: atom_id res chain seq x y z
N GLN A 1 -11.92 28.85 -12.62
CA GLN A 1 -11.85 28.35 -14.01
C GLN A 1 -10.51 27.69 -14.33
N ASN A 2 -9.35 28.28 -14.02
CA ASN A 2 -8.03 27.63 -14.28
C ASN A 2 -7.77 26.33 -13.50
N LEU A 3 -8.17 26.22 -12.22
CA LEU A 3 -7.87 25.04 -11.39
C LEU A 3 -8.47 23.73 -11.94
N HIS A 4 -9.67 23.79 -12.53
CA HIS A 4 -10.34 22.61 -13.08
C HIS A 4 -9.62 22.08 -14.33
N HIS A 5 -9.14 22.99 -15.18
CA HIS A 5 -8.36 22.64 -16.36
C HIS A 5 -6.98 22.08 -16.01
N GLU A 6 -6.33 22.65 -14.99
CA GLU A 6 -5.05 22.13 -14.46
C GLU A 6 -5.18 20.69 -13.93
N ILE A 7 -6.29 20.34 -13.26
CA ILE A 7 -6.56 18.97 -12.81
C ILE A 7 -6.64 18.00 -14.00
N GLY A 8 -7.36 18.37 -15.07
CA GLY A 8 -7.47 17.56 -16.28
C GLY A 8 -6.12 17.37 -16.99
N GLU A 9 -5.31 18.44 -17.06
CA GLU A 9 -3.97 18.39 -17.66
C GLU A 9 -3.02 17.49 -16.84
N VAL A 10 -2.99 17.63 -15.51
CA VAL A 10 -2.16 16.78 -14.63
C VAL A 10 -2.61 15.32 -14.71
N PHE A 11 -3.92 15.06 -14.73
CA PHE A 11 -4.47 13.71 -14.83
C PHE A 11 -4.08 13.03 -16.15
N PHE A 12 -4.16 13.75 -17.28
CA PHE A 12 -3.73 13.24 -18.59
C PHE A 12 -2.25 12.84 -18.59
N HIS A 13 -1.36 13.73 -18.11
CA HIS A 13 0.06 13.43 -18.05
C HIS A 13 0.36 12.28 -17.07
N GLY A 14 -0.37 12.22 -15.96
CA GLY A 14 -0.29 11.14 -14.98
C GLY A 14 -0.60 9.77 -15.57
N ILE A 15 -1.63 9.67 -16.41
CA ILE A 15 -1.97 8.43 -17.15
C ILE A 15 -0.80 7.96 -18.01
N TRP A 16 -0.23 8.83 -18.83
CA TRP A 16 0.86 8.46 -19.73
C TRP A 16 2.15 8.12 -18.98
N VAL A 17 2.47 8.86 -17.92
CA VAL A 17 3.60 8.52 -17.03
C VAL A 17 3.38 7.14 -16.39
N ALA A 18 2.18 6.88 -15.88
CA ALA A 18 1.84 5.59 -15.29
C ALA A 18 1.96 4.46 -16.31
N LEU A 19 1.41 4.62 -17.53
CA LEU A 19 1.58 3.64 -18.60
C LEU A 19 3.06 3.41 -18.95
N GLY A 20 3.87 4.46 -19.00
CA GLY A 20 5.32 4.33 -19.18
C GLY A 20 5.98 3.45 -18.11
N PHE A 21 5.64 3.66 -16.84
CA PHE A 21 6.10 2.79 -15.75
C PHE A 21 5.55 1.37 -15.84
N ALA A 22 4.30 1.19 -16.28
CA ALA A 22 3.71 -0.14 -16.46
C ALA A 22 4.48 -0.94 -17.53
N PHE A 23 4.77 -0.33 -18.69
CA PHE A 23 5.56 -0.99 -19.75
C PHE A 23 7.00 -1.23 -19.33
N LEU A 24 7.61 -0.31 -18.58
CA LEU A 24 8.93 -0.53 -17.98
C LEU A 24 8.91 -1.73 -17.02
N GLY A 25 7.89 -1.83 -16.16
CA GLY A 25 7.67 -2.95 -15.26
C GLY A 25 7.50 -4.27 -16.01
N ILE A 26 6.69 -4.29 -17.07
CA ILE A 26 6.52 -5.45 -17.96
C ILE A 26 7.87 -5.89 -18.54
N ALA A 27 8.65 -4.95 -19.08
CA ALA A 27 9.95 -5.26 -19.65
C ALA A 27 10.89 -5.86 -18.60
N ILE A 28 11.04 -5.19 -17.45
CA ILE A 28 11.91 -5.66 -16.35
C ILE A 28 11.49 -7.05 -15.90
N THR A 29 10.22 -7.28 -15.60
CA THR A 29 9.76 -8.60 -15.13
C THR A 29 9.93 -9.67 -16.20
N THR A 30 9.63 -9.38 -17.46
CA THR A 30 9.73 -10.37 -18.54
C THR A 30 11.18 -10.85 -18.75
N PHE A 31 12.16 -9.95 -18.63
CA PHE A 31 13.58 -10.29 -18.83
C PHE A 31 14.29 -10.74 -17.54
N ALA A 32 13.97 -10.16 -16.39
CA ALA A 32 14.67 -10.42 -15.14
C ALA A 32 14.04 -11.52 -14.29
N ALA A 33 12.70 -11.70 -14.32
CA ALA A 33 12.05 -12.67 -13.44
C ALA A 33 12.38 -14.13 -13.80
N PRO A 34 12.38 -14.59 -15.07
CA PRO A 34 12.72 -15.98 -15.39
C PRO A 34 14.12 -16.42 -14.91
N PRO A 35 15.22 -15.70 -15.20
CA PRO A 35 16.54 -16.13 -14.72
C PRO A 35 16.66 -16.06 -13.19
N LEU A 36 16.05 -15.05 -12.55
CA LEU A 36 16.07 -14.90 -11.11
C LEU A 36 15.30 -16.01 -10.41
N LEU A 37 14.08 -16.33 -10.86
CA LEU A 37 13.26 -17.38 -10.26
C LEU A 37 13.86 -18.77 -10.46
N ASN A 38 14.42 -19.06 -11.65
CA ASN A 38 15.13 -20.32 -11.88
C ASN A 38 16.38 -20.48 -11.01
N SER A 39 16.97 -19.37 -10.53
CA SER A 39 18.11 -19.41 -9.60
C SER A 39 17.70 -19.58 -8.13
N MET A 40 16.48 -19.17 -7.77
CA MET A 40 15.98 -19.18 -6.39
C MET A 40 15.12 -20.42 -6.09
N ILE A 41 14.30 -20.86 -7.04
CA ILE A 41 13.37 -21.98 -6.89
C ILE A 41 14.07 -23.26 -7.33
N ARG A 42 14.21 -24.22 -6.40
CA ARG A 42 14.91 -25.49 -6.65
C ARG A 42 14.09 -26.48 -7.48
N ASP A 43 12.76 -26.41 -7.39
CA ASP A 43 11.86 -27.29 -8.14
C ASP A 43 11.54 -26.67 -9.52
N PRO A 44 11.97 -27.30 -10.63
CA PRO A 44 11.75 -26.76 -11.97
C PRO A 44 10.26 -26.64 -12.34
N LEU A 45 9.41 -27.54 -11.83
CA LEU A 45 7.97 -27.51 -12.14
C LEU A 45 7.31 -26.32 -11.46
N ILE A 46 7.65 -26.06 -10.19
CA ILE A 46 7.15 -24.88 -9.46
C ILE A 46 7.69 -23.60 -10.10
N ALA A 47 8.96 -23.57 -10.50
CA ALA A 47 9.55 -22.42 -11.17
C ALA A 47 8.82 -22.10 -12.48
N GLU A 48 8.54 -23.11 -13.30
CA GLU A 48 7.80 -22.96 -14.55
C GLU A 48 6.37 -22.46 -14.33
N GLU A 49 5.67 -23.00 -13.33
CA GLU A 49 4.31 -22.59 -12.97
C GLU A 49 4.26 -21.11 -12.53
N VAL A 50 5.19 -20.69 -11.66
CA VAL A 50 5.30 -19.29 -11.22
C VAL A 50 5.66 -18.36 -12.37
N ILE A 51 6.60 -18.75 -13.24
CA ILE A 51 7.00 -17.95 -14.41
C ILE A 51 5.82 -17.81 -15.39
N SER A 52 5.07 -18.89 -15.65
CA SER A 52 3.88 -18.86 -16.49
C SER A 52 2.84 -17.89 -15.94
N PHE A 53 2.55 -17.97 -14.64
CA PHE A 53 1.61 -17.08 -13.98
C PHE A 53 2.05 -15.62 -14.10
N LEU A 54 3.32 -15.31 -13.83
CA LEU A 54 3.86 -13.95 -13.92
C LEU A 54 3.79 -13.40 -15.35
N ARG A 55 4.09 -14.22 -16.36
CA ARG A 55 3.98 -13.81 -17.78
C ARG A 55 2.56 -13.40 -18.15
N ILE A 56 1.55 -13.99 -17.53
CA ILE A 56 0.15 -13.59 -17.72
C ILE A 56 -0.13 -12.35 -16.89
N ARG A 57 0.08 -12.42 -15.57
CA ARG A 57 -0.32 -11.38 -14.62
C ARG A 57 0.31 -10.02 -14.89
N ILE A 58 1.54 -9.99 -15.42
CA ILE A 58 2.25 -8.73 -15.68
C ILE A 58 1.56 -7.82 -16.69
N TRP A 59 0.79 -8.40 -17.63
CA TRP A 59 -0.02 -7.63 -18.58
C TRP A 59 -1.23 -6.95 -17.94
N GLY A 60 -1.53 -7.26 -16.67
CA GLY A 60 -2.47 -6.49 -15.86
C GLY A 60 -1.94 -5.12 -15.42
N LEU A 61 -0.62 -4.90 -15.40
CA LEU A 61 -0.05 -3.64 -14.89
C LEU A 61 -0.62 -2.36 -15.54
N PRO A 62 -0.79 -2.27 -16.87
CA PRO A 62 -1.39 -1.09 -17.48
C PRO A 62 -2.82 -0.86 -17.00
N LEU A 63 -3.64 -1.92 -16.91
CA LEU A 63 -5.02 -1.83 -16.42
C LEU A 63 -5.05 -1.45 -14.95
N LEU A 64 -4.24 -2.10 -14.11
CA LEU A 64 -4.11 -1.79 -12.70
C LEU A 64 -3.72 -0.32 -12.47
N TYR A 65 -2.74 0.19 -13.22
CA TYR A 65 -2.27 1.57 -13.03
C TYR A 65 -3.32 2.59 -13.49
N LEU A 66 -3.97 2.37 -14.63
CA LEU A 66 -5.11 3.18 -15.06
C LEU A 66 -6.26 3.12 -14.05
N TYR A 67 -6.53 1.94 -13.52
CA TYR A 67 -7.56 1.72 -12.53
C TYR A 67 -7.24 2.46 -11.23
N VAL A 68 -6.00 2.41 -10.74
CA VAL A 68 -5.56 3.14 -9.54
C VAL A 68 -5.54 4.67 -9.76
N MET A 69 -5.31 5.16 -10.99
CA MET A 69 -5.42 6.59 -11.30
C MET A 69 -6.78 7.19 -10.96
N ARG A 70 -7.86 6.39 -10.94
CA ARG A 70 -9.16 6.85 -10.46
C ARG A 70 -9.11 7.38 -9.02
N ASN A 71 -8.24 6.82 -8.18
CA ASN A 71 -8.11 7.24 -6.79
C ASN A 71 -7.58 8.67 -6.77
N ALA A 72 -6.55 8.99 -7.55
CA ALA A 72 -6.01 10.35 -7.63
C ALA A 72 -7.08 11.37 -8.03
N LEU A 73 -7.90 11.06 -9.05
CA LEU A 73 -8.98 11.94 -9.49
C LEU A 73 -10.09 12.06 -8.44
N LEU A 74 -10.75 10.95 -8.08
CA LEU A 74 -11.95 10.98 -7.25
C LEU A 74 -11.65 11.35 -5.78
N VAL A 75 -10.47 11.03 -5.27
CA VAL A 75 -10.03 11.48 -3.94
C VAL A 75 -9.68 12.97 -3.98
N GLY A 76 -8.93 13.42 -5.01
CA GLY A 76 -8.58 14.84 -5.18
C GLY A 76 -9.81 15.74 -5.35
N THR A 77 -10.86 15.26 -6.00
CA THR A 77 -12.11 16.02 -6.22
C THR A 77 -13.17 15.81 -5.13
N ASN A 78 -12.83 15.17 -4.00
CA ASN A 78 -13.74 14.84 -2.89
C ASN A 78 -14.98 13.99 -3.30
N GLN A 79 -14.87 13.16 -4.32
CA GLN A 79 -15.92 12.25 -4.81
C GLN A 79 -15.64 10.77 -4.46
N THR A 80 -15.02 10.53 -3.31
CA THR A 80 -14.55 9.21 -2.87
C THR A 80 -15.65 8.14 -2.78
N ARG A 81 -16.91 8.54 -2.58
CA ARG A 81 -18.06 7.61 -2.57
C ARG A 81 -18.21 6.84 -3.87
N LEU A 82 -17.78 7.40 -5.00
CA LEU A 82 -17.87 6.77 -6.31
C LEU A 82 -16.86 5.63 -6.49
N LEU A 83 -15.77 5.62 -5.70
CA LEU A 83 -14.74 4.57 -5.75
C LEU A 83 -15.31 3.20 -5.39
N ILE A 84 -16.29 3.16 -4.49
CA ILE A 84 -16.90 1.93 -3.97
C ILE A 84 -17.47 1.09 -5.11
N TRP A 85 -18.13 1.71 -6.09
CA TRP A 85 -18.76 0.98 -7.20
C TRP A 85 -17.74 0.28 -8.11
N GLY A 86 -16.61 0.94 -8.39
CA GLY A 86 -15.51 0.33 -9.14
C GLY A 86 -14.91 -0.86 -8.41
N THR A 87 -14.58 -0.66 -7.12
CA THR A 87 -13.98 -1.71 -6.28
C THR A 87 -14.93 -2.89 -6.06
N LEU A 88 -16.23 -2.65 -5.89
CA LEU A 88 -17.22 -3.72 -5.80
C LEU A 88 -17.35 -4.49 -7.12
N ALA A 89 -17.40 -3.80 -8.25
CA ALA A 89 -17.48 -4.45 -9.55
C ALA A 89 -16.25 -5.31 -9.83
N GLU A 90 -15.05 -4.79 -9.55
CA GLU A 90 -13.80 -5.55 -9.62
C GLU A 90 -13.84 -6.78 -8.72
N ALA A 91 -14.13 -6.62 -7.43
CA ALA A 91 -14.12 -7.72 -6.47
C ALA A 91 -15.15 -8.82 -6.82
N LEU A 92 -16.38 -8.44 -7.19
CA LEU A 92 -17.41 -9.39 -7.59
C LEU A 92 -17.06 -10.11 -8.88
N THR A 93 -16.50 -9.39 -9.86
CA THR A 93 -16.03 -9.98 -11.12
C THR A 93 -14.89 -10.95 -10.86
N ASN A 94 -13.93 -10.57 -10.00
CA ASN A 94 -12.80 -11.41 -9.64
C ASN A 94 -13.27 -12.72 -8.99
N ILE A 95 -14.14 -12.66 -7.98
CA ILE A 95 -14.71 -13.85 -7.33
C ILE A 95 -15.44 -14.76 -8.32
N ALA A 96 -16.27 -14.18 -9.20
CA ALA A 96 -17.01 -14.95 -10.20
C ALA A 96 -16.07 -15.62 -11.23
N LEU A 97 -15.05 -14.90 -11.70
CA LEU A 97 -14.09 -15.42 -12.66
C LEU A 97 -13.10 -16.41 -12.05
N ASP A 98 -12.72 -16.24 -10.79
CA ASP A 98 -11.91 -17.23 -10.07
C ASP A 98 -12.69 -18.54 -9.95
N TYR A 99 -13.97 -18.47 -9.57
CA TYR A 99 -14.83 -19.65 -9.53
C TYR A 99 -14.93 -20.34 -10.91
N ALA A 100 -15.06 -19.56 -11.99
CA ALA A 100 -15.16 -20.09 -13.34
C ALA A 100 -13.84 -20.64 -13.89
N LEU A 101 -12.75 -19.87 -13.83
CA LEU A 101 -11.49 -20.14 -14.53
C LEU A 101 -10.53 -21.01 -13.74
N ILE A 102 -10.52 -20.94 -12.41
CA ILE A 102 -9.66 -21.82 -11.60
C ILE A 102 -10.22 -23.23 -11.63
N TYR A 103 -11.52 -23.38 -11.36
CA TYR A 103 -12.17 -24.68 -11.19
C TYR A 103 -12.84 -25.23 -12.45
N GLY A 104 -12.97 -24.44 -13.52
CA GLY A 104 -13.61 -24.87 -14.78
C GLY A 104 -15.14 -24.97 -14.71
N HIS A 105 -15.78 -24.09 -13.94
CA HIS A 105 -17.24 -24.03 -13.84
C HIS A 105 -17.88 -23.27 -15.02
N TRP A 106 -19.19 -23.42 -15.21
CA TRP A 106 -19.97 -22.77 -16.28
C TRP A 106 -19.50 -23.04 -17.72
N GLY A 107 -18.83 -24.18 -17.95
CA GLY A 107 -18.34 -24.57 -19.28
C GLY A 107 -16.99 -23.96 -19.65
N PHE A 108 -16.33 -23.25 -18.73
CA PHE A 108 -14.96 -22.77 -18.91
C PHE A 108 -13.94 -23.89 -18.69
N PRO A 109 -12.75 -23.83 -19.33
CA PRO A 109 -11.66 -24.74 -19.02
C PRO A 109 -11.11 -24.46 -17.62
N ALA A 110 -10.71 -25.52 -16.89
CA ALA A 110 -10.02 -25.39 -15.62
C ALA A 110 -8.56 -24.98 -15.85
N LEU A 111 -8.28 -23.68 -15.76
CA LEU A 111 -6.94 -23.09 -15.96
C LEU A 111 -6.08 -23.13 -14.68
N GLY A 112 -6.64 -23.58 -13.55
CA GLY A 112 -5.93 -23.72 -12.29
C GLY A 112 -5.30 -22.40 -11.84
N PHE A 113 -4.02 -22.45 -11.45
CA PHE A 113 -3.26 -21.31 -10.95
C PHE A 113 -3.23 -20.12 -11.91
N ASN A 114 -3.06 -20.38 -13.22
CA ASN A 114 -3.07 -19.34 -14.25
C ASN A 114 -4.45 -18.69 -14.42
N GLY A 115 -5.53 -19.40 -14.08
CA GLY A 115 -6.89 -18.86 -14.10
C GLY A 115 -7.05 -17.61 -13.22
N ALA A 116 -6.41 -17.60 -12.05
CA ALA A 116 -6.43 -16.46 -11.13
C ALA A 116 -5.75 -15.21 -11.72
N ALA A 117 -4.69 -15.39 -12.53
CA ALA A 117 -4.05 -14.26 -13.20
C ALA A 117 -5.00 -13.62 -14.22
N TYR A 118 -5.66 -14.41 -15.07
CA TYR A 118 -6.63 -13.91 -16.04
C TYR A 118 -7.83 -13.25 -15.36
N ALA A 119 -8.39 -13.89 -14.33
CA ALA A 119 -9.51 -13.35 -13.55
C ALA A 119 -9.19 -11.98 -12.96
N SER A 120 -7.97 -11.80 -12.44
CA SER A 120 -7.51 -10.52 -11.87
C SER A 120 -7.39 -9.41 -12.93
N ILE A 121 -6.80 -9.71 -14.09
CA ILE A 121 -6.65 -8.75 -15.20
C ILE A 121 -8.01 -8.29 -15.71
N VAL A 122 -8.93 -9.23 -15.91
CA VAL A 122 -10.29 -8.93 -16.39
C VAL A 122 -11.06 -8.14 -15.34
N ALA A 123 -10.95 -8.49 -14.06
CA ALA A 123 -11.59 -7.76 -12.98
C ALA A 123 -11.13 -6.29 -12.89
N GLU A 124 -9.82 -6.04 -13.01
CA GLU A 124 -9.26 -4.67 -13.08
C GLU A 124 -9.82 -3.89 -14.27
N GLY A 125 -9.92 -4.55 -15.44
CA GLY A 125 -10.53 -3.98 -16.63
C GLY A 125 -12.01 -3.63 -16.45
N VAL A 126 -12.80 -4.53 -15.86
CA VAL A 126 -14.23 -4.30 -15.56
C VAL A 126 -14.38 -3.16 -14.56
N GLY A 127 -13.59 -3.14 -13.48
CA GLY A 127 -13.59 -2.05 -12.51
C GLY A 127 -13.27 -0.69 -13.16
N LEU A 128 -12.29 -0.67 -14.07
CA LEU A 128 -11.93 0.54 -14.84
C LEU A 128 -13.07 1.01 -15.72
N VAL A 129 -13.74 0.10 -16.44
CA VAL A 129 -14.90 0.42 -17.30
C VAL A 129 -16.05 0.98 -16.46
N VAL A 130 -16.38 0.37 -15.32
CA VAL A 130 -17.46 0.85 -14.43
C VAL A 130 -17.17 2.27 -13.95
N ILE A 131 -15.93 2.54 -13.53
CA ILE A 131 -15.54 3.87 -13.07
C ILE A 131 -15.55 4.89 -14.20
N TYR A 132 -15.07 4.50 -15.39
CA TYR A 132 -15.15 5.33 -16.58
C TYR A 132 -16.60 5.73 -16.88
N VAL A 133 -17.52 4.77 -16.85
CA VAL A 133 -18.97 5.03 -17.06
C VAL A 133 -19.51 5.98 -15.99
N ILE A 134 -19.17 5.78 -14.71
CA ILE A 134 -19.61 6.65 -13.61
C ILE A 134 -19.09 8.09 -13.78
N ILE A 135 -17.83 8.26 -14.19
CA ILE A 135 -17.24 9.58 -14.46
C ILE A 135 -17.96 10.30 -15.61
N HIS A 136 -18.42 9.55 -16.61
CA HIS A 136 -19.16 10.10 -17.75
C HIS A 136 -20.60 10.47 -17.38
N ILE A 137 -21.32 9.58 -16.70
CA ILE A 137 -22.71 9.78 -16.29
C ILE A 137 -22.83 10.97 -15.33
N ASN A 138 -21.92 11.10 -14.36
CA ASN A 138 -21.95 12.18 -13.38
C ASN A 138 -21.40 13.52 -13.92
N GLY A 139 -20.99 13.60 -15.19
CA GLY A 139 -20.49 14.84 -15.79
C GLY A 139 -19.08 15.27 -15.34
N ILE A 140 -18.42 14.51 -14.47
CA ILE A 140 -17.08 14.80 -13.91
C ILE A 140 -16.05 15.06 -15.02
N HIS A 141 -16.12 14.32 -16.13
CA HIS A 141 -15.25 14.54 -17.27
C HIS A 141 -15.31 15.97 -17.84
N ARG A 142 -16.48 16.61 -17.82
CA ARG A 142 -16.70 17.99 -18.27
C ARG A 142 -16.30 18.98 -17.20
N ASP A 143 -16.61 18.69 -15.94
CA ASP A 143 -16.31 19.57 -14.80
C ASP A 143 -14.81 19.80 -14.61
N PHE A 144 -13.97 18.85 -15.05
CA PHE A 144 -12.50 18.92 -14.97
C PHE A 144 -11.80 18.94 -16.34
N SER A 145 -12.54 19.20 -17.44
CA SER A 145 -11.99 19.24 -18.82
C SER A 145 -11.05 18.06 -19.13
N LEU A 146 -11.43 16.85 -18.71
CA LEU A 146 -10.61 15.66 -18.91
C LEU A 146 -10.43 15.44 -20.42
N PHE A 147 -9.18 15.39 -20.88
CA PHE A 147 -8.81 15.15 -22.29
C PHE A 147 -9.19 16.28 -23.28
N GLU A 148 -9.58 17.47 -22.83
CA GLU A 148 -9.91 18.60 -23.71
C GLU A 148 -8.67 19.46 -24.05
N ASN A 149 -8.35 19.62 -25.35
CA ASN A 149 -7.28 20.48 -25.87
C ASN A 149 -5.87 20.22 -25.30
N ILE A 150 -5.59 18.99 -24.87
CA ILE A 150 -4.33 18.67 -24.19
C ILE A 150 -3.23 18.32 -25.20
N LYS A 151 -2.11 19.04 -25.11
CA LYS A 151 -0.86 18.70 -25.82
C LYS A 151 0.13 18.11 -24.83
N TRP A 152 0.87 17.08 -25.24
CA TRP A 152 1.92 16.50 -24.41
C TRP A 152 2.99 17.54 -24.04
N ARG A 153 3.27 17.64 -22.74
CA ARG A 153 4.22 18.58 -22.15
C ARG A 153 5.22 17.85 -21.27
N MET A 154 6.48 17.81 -21.73
CA MET A 154 7.56 17.11 -21.05
C MET A 154 7.86 17.71 -19.67
N ASP A 155 7.68 19.02 -19.49
CA ASP A 155 7.84 19.71 -18.22
C ASP A 155 6.82 19.24 -17.16
N MET A 156 5.57 19.02 -17.55
CA MET A 156 4.52 18.48 -16.67
C MET A 156 4.82 17.02 -16.30
N ALA A 157 5.17 16.18 -17.28
CA ALA A 157 5.54 14.79 -17.04
C ALA A 157 6.76 14.68 -16.10
N ARG A 158 7.81 15.49 -16.34
CA ARG A 158 8.98 15.58 -15.47
C ARG A 158 8.61 16.01 -14.05
N THR A 159 7.71 16.98 -13.91
CA THR A 159 7.25 17.44 -12.60
C THR A 159 6.55 16.32 -11.84
N ILE A 160 5.67 15.56 -12.48
CA ILE A 160 5.01 14.39 -11.88
C ILE A 160 6.06 13.38 -11.39
N VAL A 161 6.98 12.97 -12.27
CA VAL A 161 8.00 11.97 -11.91
C VAL A 161 8.88 12.45 -10.76
N VAL A 162 9.38 13.69 -10.81
CA VAL A 162 10.28 14.23 -9.77
C VAL A 162 9.56 14.39 -8.43
N ARG A 163 8.28 14.78 -8.43
CA ARG A 163 7.48 14.93 -7.20
C ARG A 163 7.09 13.58 -6.59
N SER A 164 6.84 12.58 -7.43
CA SER A 164 6.49 11.21 -7.02
C SER A 164 7.71 10.36 -6.67
N ALA A 165 8.89 10.64 -7.22
CA ALA A 165 10.10 9.83 -7.02
C ALA A 165 10.47 9.61 -5.55
N PRO A 166 10.41 10.62 -4.65
CA PRO A 166 10.67 10.40 -3.24
C PRO A 166 9.72 9.40 -2.59
N LEU A 167 8.43 9.45 -2.93
CA LEU A 167 7.44 8.49 -2.42
C LEU A 167 7.66 7.09 -3.00
N MET A 168 8.00 6.97 -4.28
CA MET A 168 8.33 5.67 -4.88
C MET A 168 9.55 5.05 -4.21
N ALA A 169 10.61 5.84 -3.99
CA ALA A 169 11.81 5.40 -3.29
C ALA A 169 11.48 4.98 -1.84
N GLN A 170 10.64 5.74 -1.14
CA GLN A 170 10.16 5.42 0.20
C GLN A 170 9.53 4.01 0.22
N PHE A 171 8.57 3.73 -0.65
CA PHE A 171 7.90 2.42 -0.69
C PHE A 171 8.85 1.28 -1.06
N ILE A 172 9.75 1.48 -2.03
CA ILE A 172 10.74 0.45 -2.42
C ILE A 172 11.65 0.11 -1.24
N LEU A 173 12.17 1.13 -0.55
CA LEU A 173 13.04 0.93 0.62
C LEU A 173 12.30 0.26 1.77
N SER A 174 11.03 0.61 1.99
CA SER A 174 10.18 0.00 3.02
C SER A 174 9.99 -1.50 2.74
N ILE A 175 9.69 -1.88 1.49
CA ILE A 175 9.57 -3.30 1.08
C ILE A 175 10.89 -4.03 1.25
N ALA A 176 12.02 -3.45 0.81
CA ALA A 176 13.33 -4.07 0.93
C ALA A 176 13.72 -4.32 2.40
N THR A 177 13.40 -3.40 3.30
CA THR A 177 13.65 -3.54 4.74
C THR A 177 12.78 -4.63 5.37
N TRP A 178 11.53 -4.78 4.92
CA TRP A 178 10.67 -5.89 5.32
C TRP A 178 11.24 -7.24 4.88
N GLU A 179 11.70 -7.35 3.64
CA GLU A 179 12.37 -8.58 3.16
C GLU A 179 13.65 -8.87 3.97
N TYR A 180 14.45 -7.84 4.30
CA TYR A 180 15.60 -7.99 5.18
C TYR A 180 15.23 -8.54 6.57
N PHE A 181 14.14 -8.05 7.17
CA PHE A 181 13.61 -8.58 8.44
C PHE A 181 13.24 -10.07 8.33
N TYR A 182 12.59 -10.47 7.23
CA TYR A 182 12.23 -11.86 6.99
C TYR A 182 13.43 -12.79 6.78
N LEU A 183 14.46 -12.33 6.08
CA LEU A 183 15.71 -13.07 5.93
C LEU A 183 16.34 -13.38 7.29
N LEU A 184 16.35 -12.41 8.21
CA LEU A 184 16.88 -12.64 9.56
C LEU A 184 15.98 -13.56 10.40
N ILE A 185 14.66 -13.52 10.21
CA ILE A 185 13.75 -14.48 10.86
C ILE A 185 13.97 -15.90 10.34
N GLU A 186 14.30 -16.07 9.05
CA GLU A 186 14.55 -17.40 8.48
C GLU A 186 15.70 -18.14 9.20
N HIS A 187 16.72 -17.40 9.66
CA HIS A 187 17.81 -17.96 10.48
C HIS A 187 17.32 -18.55 11.82
N HIS A 188 16.18 -18.08 12.34
CA HIS A 188 15.54 -18.58 13.58
C HIS A 188 14.65 -19.81 13.34
N GLY A 189 14.61 -20.33 12.12
CA GLY A 189 13.97 -21.59 11.75
C GLY A 189 12.56 -21.44 11.18
N SER A 190 12.05 -22.54 10.63
CA SER A 190 10.78 -22.58 9.89
C SER A 190 9.56 -22.21 10.75
N GLN A 191 9.56 -22.57 12.04
CA GLN A 191 8.48 -22.19 12.96
C GLN A 191 8.44 -20.67 13.17
N ALA A 192 9.60 -20.03 13.35
CA ALA A 192 9.69 -18.58 13.50
C ALA A 192 9.20 -17.84 12.24
N LEU A 193 9.57 -18.34 11.06
CA LEU A 193 9.11 -17.83 9.78
C LEU A 193 7.59 -17.97 9.62
N ALA A 194 7.02 -19.12 9.98
CA ALA A 194 5.58 -19.35 9.94
C ALA A 194 4.81 -18.40 10.88
N ILE A 195 5.34 -18.18 12.09
CA ILE A 195 4.75 -17.23 13.06
C ILE A 195 4.79 -15.82 12.49
N SER A 196 5.93 -15.39 11.96
CA SER A 196 6.08 -14.04 11.39
C SER A 196 5.22 -13.82 10.15
N ASN A 197 5.05 -14.82 9.28
CA ASN A 197 4.10 -14.73 8.16
C ASN A 197 2.65 -14.55 8.65
N THR A 198 2.28 -15.26 9.71
CA THR A 198 0.97 -15.10 10.36
C THR A 198 0.81 -13.70 10.95
N MET A 199 1.83 -13.16 11.61
CA MET A 199 1.81 -11.80 12.15
C MET A 199 1.67 -10.74 11.05
N ARG A 200 2.36 -10.88 9.91
CA ARG A 200 2.21 -9.97 8.76
C ARG A 200 0.81 -9.99 8.18
N ASN A 201 0.15 -11.15 8.12
CA ASN A 201 -1.24 -11.21 7.68
C ASN A 201 -2.17 -10.47 8.64
N ILE A 202 -2.01 -10.68 9.95
CA ILE A 202 -2.78 -9.96 10.98
C ILE A 202 -2.52 -8.45 10.90
N PHE A 203 -1.26 -8.05 10.80
CA PHE A 203 -0.84 -6.67 10.66
C PHE A 203 -1.41 -6.03 9.40
N GLY A 204 -1.40 -6.73 8.27
CA GLY A 204 -1.96 -6.27 6.99
C GLY A 204 -3.45 -6.00 7.08
N VAL A 205 -4.23 -6.93 7.67
CA VAL A 205 -5.69 -6.76 7.82
C VAL A 205 -6.04 -5.54 8.67
N VAL A 206 -5.37 -5.36 9.81
CA VAL A 206 -5.61 -4.15 10.65
C VAL A 206 -5.01 -2.90 9.99
N GLY A 207 -3.88 -3.05 9.30
CA GLY A 207 -3.17 -2.01 8.57
C GLY A 207 -4.01 -1.33 7.50
N ILE A 208 -4.90 -2.06 6.81
CA ILE A 208 -5.83 -1.50 5.82
C ILE A 208 -6.60 -0.29 6.39
N PHE A 209 -7.07 -0.38 7.63
CA PHE A 209 -7.83 0.70 8.25
C PHE A 209 -6.92 1.88 8.64
N ALA A 210 -5.74 1.61 9.18
CA ALA A 210 -4.77 2.65 9.51
C ALA A 210 -4.32 3.40 8.25
N TRP A 211 -4.05 2.69 7.15
CA TRP A 211 -3.73 3.27 5.85
C TRP A 211 -4.90 4.06 5.25
N ALA A 212 -6.15 3.63 5.47
CA ALA A 212 -7.33 4.41 5.06
C ALA A 212 -7.40 5.77 5.78
N PHE A 213 -7.15 5.81 7.09
CA PHE A 213 -7.05 7.07 7.85
C PHE A 213 -5.83 7.91 7.43
N ALA A 214 -4.72 7.26 7.09
CA ALA A 214 -3.53 7.93 6.58
C ALA A 214 -3.80 8.61 5.22
N ALA A 215 -4.39 7.91 4.27
CA ALA A 215 -4.78 8.45 2.96
C ALA A 215 -5.80 9.59 3.10
N THR A 216 -6.74 9.45 4.05
CA THR A 216 -7.70 10.50 4.41
C THR A 216 -7.01 11.75 4.94
N THR A 217 -5.97 11.56 5.76
CA THR A 217 -5.16 12.66 6.31
C THR A 217 -4.38 13.37 5.21
N ASN A 218 -3.68 12.63 4.35
CA ASN A 218 -2.94 13.19 3.22
C ASN A 218 -3.84 14.10 2.35
N THR A 219 -4.99 13.57 1.95
CA THR A 219 -5.96 14.28 1.11
C THR A 219 -6.52 15.53 1.79
N MET A 220 -7.01 15.40 3.02
CA MET A 220 -7.64 16.54 3.70
C MET A 220 -6.63 17.62 4.09
N VAL A 221 -5.40 17.25 4.47
CA VAL A 221 -4.32 18.22 4.74
C VAL A 221 -3.97 18.98 3.45
N SER A 222 -3.78 18.27 2.34
CA SER A 222 -3.50 18.89 1.04
C SER A 222 -4.61 19.86 0.61
N ASN A 223 -5.88 19.45 0.75
CA ASN A 223 -7.04 20.27 0.43
C ASN A 223 -7.16 21.51 1.33
N ILE A 224 -6.96 21.39 2.64
CA ILE A 224 -7.02 22.52 3.59
C ILE A 224 -5.91 23.53 3.32
N ILE A 225 -4.69 23.07 3.03
CA ILE A 225 -3.57 23.94 2.65
C ILE A 225 -3.88 24.64 1.32
N GLY A 226 -4.41 23.91 0.33
CA GLY A 226 -4.85 24.48 -0.95
C GLY A 226 -5.96 25.54 -0.81
N GLN A 227 -6.78 25.47 0.24
CA GLN A 227 -7.79 26.48 0.58
C GLN A 227 -7.23 27.68 1.38
N GLY A 228 -5.94 27.69 1.71
CA GLY A 228 -5.32 28.73 2.54
C GLY A 228 -5.68 28.65 4.03
N ARG A 229 -6.30 27.55 4.48
CA ARG A 229 -6.80 27.36 5.86
C ARG A 229 -5.79 26.63 6.74
N GLU A 230 -4.51 27.02 6.66
CA GLU A 230 -3.39 26.32 7.30
C GLU A 230 -3.57 26.13 8.82
N ALA A 231 -4.27 27.04 9.50
CA ALA A 231 -4.53 26.94 10.94
C ALA A 231 -5.33 25.68 11.34
N GLU A 232 -6.11 25.11 10.42
CA GLU A 232 -6.97 23.96 10.66
C GLU A 232 -6.27 22.60 10.48
N VAL A 233 -5.05 22.59 9.92
CA VAL A 233 -4.29 21.37 9.61
C VAL A 233 -4.02 20.53 10.87
N LEU A 234 -3.44 21.11 11.92
CA LEU A 234 -3.09 20.36 13.13
C LEU A 234 -4.33 19.85 13.90
N PRO A 235 -5.39 20.65 14.12
CA PRO A 235 -6.64 20.16 14.69
C PRO A 235 -7.24 18.99 13.90
N LEU A 236 -7.24 19.08 12.57
CA LEU A 236 -7.72 18.01 11.70
C LEU A 236 -6.91 16.73 11.88
N VAL A 237 -5.58 16.80 11.78
CA VAL A 237 -4.68 15.63 11.92
C VAL A 237 -4.90 14.94 13.27
N ARG A 238 -5.03 15.71 14.35
CA ARG A 238 -5.34 15.17 15.69
C ARG A 238 -6.69 14.48 15.74
N LYS A 239 -7.72 15.05 15.09
CA LYS A 239 -9.05 14.44 15.02
C LYS A 239 -9.00 13.10 14.30
N ILE A 240 -8.33 13.03 13.15
CA ILE A 240 -8.19 11.77 12.39
C ILE A 240 -7.37 10.75 13.18
N MET A 241 -6.29 11.18 13.84
CA MET A 241 -5.47 10.33 14.69
C MET A 241 -6.29 9.67 15.81
N TRP A 242 -7.15 10.43 16.52
CA TRP A 242 -7.99 9.86 17.57
C TRP A 242 -9.02 8.86 17.05
N VAL A 243 -9.58 9.10 15.86
CA VAL A 243 -10.47 8.12 15.21
C VAL A 243 -9.70 6.85 14.83
N SER A 244 -8.50 7.01 14.27
CA SER A 244 -7.58 5.91 13.93
C SER A 244 -7.22 5.08 15.16
N VAL A 245 -6.81 5.72 16.25
CA VAL A 245 -6.49 5.06 17.53
C VAL A 245 -7.71 4.37 18.13
N GLY A 246 -8.90 5.00 18.07
CA GLY A 246 -10.14 4.38 18.53
C GLY A 246 -10.46 3.09 17.77
N PHE A 247 -10.33 3.12 16.44
CA PHE A 247 -10.51 1.93 15.61
C PHE A 247 -9.47 0.85 15.90
N SER A 248 -8.18 1.21 15.97
CA SER A 248 -7.12 0.26 16.31
C SER A 248 -7.30 -0.35 17.69
N THR A 249 -7.83 0.41 18.66
CA THR A 249 -8.15 -0.13 20.00
C THR A 249 -9.19 -1.25 19.92
N ILE A 250 -10.24 -1.08 19.10
CA ILE A 250 -11.24 -2.13 18.89
C ILE A 250 -10.59 -3.38 18.27
N MET A 251 -9.74 -3.21 17.25
CA MET A 251 -9.04 -4.33 16.62
C MET A 251 -8.09 -5.04 17.59
N ILE A 252 -7.34 -4.31 18.41
CA ILE A 252 -6.44 -4.85 19.43
C ILE A 252 -7.23 -5.66 20.45
N MET A 253 -8.37 -5.15 20.92
CA MET A 253 -9.26 -5.88 21.83
C MET A 253 -9.75 -7.17 21.18
N LEU A 254 -10.26 -7.11 19.95
CA LEU A 254 -10.74 -8.30 19.24
C LEU A 254 -9.65 -9.38 19.10
N LEU A 255 -8.42 -8.99 18.77
CA LEU A 255 -7.28 -9.91 18.64
C LEU A 255 -6.86 -10.53 19.99
N ASN A 256 -6.97 -9.79 21.09
CA ASN A 256 -6.50 -10.23 22.41
C ASN A 256 -7.56 -10.91 23.29
N ILE A 257 -8.85 -10.87 22.94
CA ILE A 257 -9.91 -11.59 23.68
C ILE A 257 -9.71 -13.11 23.62
N ASN A 258 -9.45 -13.66 22.42
CA ASN A 258 -9.23 -15.09 22.22
C ASN A 258 -8.16 -15.33 21.15
N PRO A 259 -6.90 -14.96 21.42
CA PRO A 259 -5.82 -15.02 20.44
C PRO A 259 -5.55 -16.46 19.95
N GLY A 260 -5.76 -17.46 20.83
CA GLY A 260 -5.55 -18.87 20.50
C GLY A 260 -6.46 -19.36 19.37
N SER A 261 -7.73 -18.93 19.34
CA SER A 261 -8.65 -19.32 18.28
C SER A 261 -8.29 -18.70 16.93
N TYR A 262 -7.83 -17.45 16.90
CA TYR A 262 -7.36 -16.83 15.66
C TYR A 262 -6.10 -17.52 15.12
N LEU A 263 -5.15 -17.84 16.00
CA LEU A 263 -3.92 -18.52 15.62
C LEU A 263 -4.19 -19.97 15.18
N ALA A 264 -5.20 -20.64 15.74
CA ALA A 264 -5.58 -21.99 15.37
C ALA A 264 -6.12 -22.10 13.93
N ILE A 265 -6.69 -21.02 13.35
CA ILE A 265 -7.17 -21.00 11.96
C ILE A 265 -6.05 -21.32 10.96
N TYR A 266 -4.79 -21.00 11.32
CA TYR A 266 -3.63 -21.27 10.46
C TYR A 266 -3.23 -22.75 10.42
N GLY A 267 -3.85 -23.62 11.24
CA GLY A 267 -3.70 -25.08 11.13
C GLY A 267 -2.31 -25.62 11.47
N GLN A 268 -1.44 -24.84 12.12
CA GLN A 268 -0.05 -25.19 12.41
C GLN A 268 0.14 -25.97 13.74
N GLY A 269 -0.94 -26.34 14.41
CA GLY A 269 -0.94 -27.13 15.64
C GLY A 269 -0.76 -26.32 16.95
N PRO A 270 -0.87 -26.96 18.13
CA PRO A 270 -0.89 -26.27 19.42
C PRO A 270 0.43 -25.58 19.79
N GLN A 271 1.57 -26.18 19.46
CA GLN A 271 2.91 -25.63 19.75
C GLN A 271 3.15 -24.31 19.00
N PHE A 272 2.63 -24.20 17.78
CA PHE A 272 2.66 -22.95 17.03
C PHE A 272 1.87 -21.84 17.75
N VAL A 273 0.66 -22.16 18.21
CA VAL A 273 -0.20 -21.21 18.92
C VAL A 273 0.52 -20.70 20.17
N GLU A 274 1.08 -21.59 20.98
CA GLU A 274 1.80 -21.24 22.20
C GLU A 274 2.99 -20.31 21.94
N ALA A 275 3.80 -20.61 20.91
CA ALA A 275 4.94 -19.79 20.52
C ALA A 275 4.55 -18.44 19.87
N ALA A 276 3.39 -18.38 19.19
CA ALA A 276 2.91 -17.18 18.52
C ALA A 276 2.25 -16.17 19.48
N LEU A 277 1.71 -16.63 20.62
CA LEU A 277 0.99 -15.77 21.58
C LEU A 277 1.79 -14.55 22.07
N PRO A 278 3.06 -14.69 22.51
CA PRO A 278 3.84 -13.54 22.95
C PRO A 278 4.13 -12.55 21.81
N VAL A 279 4.36 -13.06 20.59
CA VAL A 279 4.61 -12.24 19.39
C VAL A 279 3.35 -11.43 19.06
N LEU A 280 2.18 -12.08 19.03
CA LEU A 280 0.90 -11.43 18.75
C LEU A 280 0.62 -10.29 19.72
N ARG A 281 0.96 -10.43 21.00
CA ARG A 281 0.77 -9.37 22.00
C ARG A 281 1.64 -8.16 21.71
N ILE A 282 2.90 -8.35 21.32
CA ILE A 282 3.78 -7.24 20.95
C ILE A 282 3.29 -6.55 19.67
N VAL A 283 2.95 -7.33 18.65
CA VAL A 283 2.48 -6.82 17.35
C VAL A 283 1.17 -6.07 17.51
N SER A 284 0.20 -6.66 18.21
CA SER A 284 -1.10 -6.01 18.42
C SER A 284 -0.96 -4.68 19.15
N MET A 285 -0.14 -4.61 20.19
CA MET A 285 0.08 -3.34 20.89
C MET A 285 0.83 -2.30 20.02
N ALA A 286 1.69 -2.74 19.10
CA ALA A 286 2.33 -1.85 18.11
C ALA A 286 1.32 -1.20 17.15
N LEU A 287 0.13 -1.79 16.96
CA LEU A 287 -0.92 -1.23 16.09
C LEU A 287 -1.44 0.13 16.58
N TRP A 288 -1.34 0.44 17.88
CA TRP A 288 -1.60 1.80 18.37
C TRP A 288 -0.59 2.80 17.83
N MET A 289 0.70 2.46 17.86
CA MET A 289 1.74 3.32 17.34
C MET A 289 1.65 3.44 15.82
N MET A 290 1.29 2.36 15.11
CA MET A 290 0.98 2.43 13.67
C MET A 290 -0.14 3.43 13.39
N ALA A 291 -1.25 3.35 14.13
CA ALA A 291 -2.42 4.22 13.95
C ALA A 291 -2.08 5.71 14.07
N VAL A 292 -1.14 6.05 14.95
CA VAL A 292 -0.63 7.40 15.16
C VAL A 292 0.42 7.75 14.09
N GLY A 293 1.47 6.95 13.97
CA GLY A 293 2.62 7.21 13.11
C GLY A 293 2.24 7.37 11.63
N THR A 294 1.38 6.49 11.13
CA THR A 294 0.94 6.56 9.72
C THR A 294 0.16 7.83 9.40
N VAL A 295 -0.71 8.28 10.34
CA VAL A 295 -1.51 9.51 10.19
C VAL A 295 -0.60 10.74 10.18
N TRP A 296 0.36 10.81 11.10
CA TRP A 296 1.29 11.94 11.16
C TRP A 296 2.24 11.98 9.97
N LEU A 297 2.77 10.85 9.52
CA LEU A 297 3.61 10.81 8.32
C LEU A 297 2.80 11.24 7.08
N ASN A 298 1.57 10.77 6.95
CA ASN A 298 0.72 11.18 5.83
C ASN A 298 0.26 12.64 5.91
N ALA A 299 0.24 13.24 7.11
CA ALA A 299 0.10 14.68 7.24
C ALA A 299 1.30 15.43 6.64
N VAL A 300 2.53 14.93 6.86
CA VAL A 300 3.74 15.45 6.19
C VAL A 300 3.61 15.33 4.67
N THR A 301 3.19 14.17 4.16
CA THR A 301 2.93 13.98 2.73
C THR A 301 1.92 14.97 2.19
N GLY A 302 0.83 15.21 2.93
CA GLY A 302 -0.23 16.15 2.55
C GLY A 302 0.24 17.60 2.43
N THR A 303 1.39 17.97 3.04
CA THR A 303 2.01 19.29 2.83
C THR A 303 2.71 19.44 1.47
N GLY A 304 2.77 18.37 0.65
CA GLY A 304 3.48 18.34 -0.63
C GLY A 304 5.00 18.16 -0.52
N ASN A 305 5.53 18.04 0.70
CA ASN A 305 6.97 17.89 0.94
C ASN A 305 7.38 16.41 0.99
N THR A 306 7.30 15.75 -0.16
CA THR A 306 7.61 14.32 -0.31
C THR A 306 9.07 13.98 0.01
N VAL A 307 10.00 14.94 -0.15
CA VAL A 307 11.41 14.78 0.24
C VAL A 307 11.57 14.65 1.75
N VAL A 308 10.86 15.47 2.54
CA VAL A 308 10.92 15.35 4.01
C VAL A 308 10.33 14.02 4.46
N ASN A 309 9.25 13.56 3.83
CA ASN A 309 8.74 12.22 4.08
C ASN A 309 9.83 11.15 3.82
N LEU A 310 10.46 11.17 2.64
CA LEU A 310 11.53 10.21 2.32
C LEU A 310 12.69 10.26 3.34
N VAL A 311 13.10 11.45 3.79
CA VAL A 311 14.16 11.58 4.81
C VAL A 311 13.74 10.97 6.14
N ILE A 312 12.51 11.22 6.58
CA ILE A 312 11.95 10.60 7.80
C ILE A 312 11.94 9.08 7.67
N GLU A 313 11.51 8.55 6.52
CA GLU A 313 11.53 7.13 6.24
C GLU A 313 12.95 6.56 6.29
N ILE A 314 13.91 7.13 5.56
CA ILE A 314 15.30 6.63 5.51
C ILE A 314 15.89 6.55 6.92
N ILE A 315 15.74 7.61 7.74
CA ILE A 315 16.23 7.60 9.11
C ILE A 315 15.55 6.49 9.92
N THR A 316 14.23 6.34 9.77
CA THR A 316 13.46 5.29 10.46
C THR A 316 13.92 3.90 10.05
N LEU A 317 14.14 3.65 8.76
CA LEU A 317 14.61 2.37 8.22
C LEU A 317 16.03 2.05 8.67
N VAL A 318 16.93 3.03 8.75
CA VAL A 318 18.27 2.83 9.30
C VAL A 318 18.21 2.41 10.77
N ILE A 319 17.41 3.10 11.59
CA ILE A 319 17.21 2.74 13.00
C ILE A 319 16.60 1.33 13.10
N TYR A 320 15.62 1.01 12.26
CA TYR A 320 14.95 -0.29 12.21
C TYR A 320 15.93 -1.41 11.86
N ILE A 321 16.71 -1.28 10.79
CA ILE A 321 17.68 -2.28 10.33
C ILE A 321 18.73 -2.54 11.42
N ILE A 322 19.25 -1.48 12.05
CA ILE A 322 20.21 -1.60 13.15
C ILE A 322 19.57 -2.36 14.32
N TYR A 323 18.34 -2.01 14.70
CA TYR A 323 17.64 -2.69 15.79
C TYR A 323 17.43 -4.18 15.50
N VAL A 324 16.89 -4.52 14.32
CA VAL A 324 16.60 -5.90 13.94
C VAL A 324 17.88 -6.73 13.90
N TYR A 325 18.94 -6.22 13.28
CA TYR A 325 20.24 -6.92 13.22
C TYR A 325 20.81 -7.15 14.62
N VAL A 326 20.80 -6.13 15.48
CA VAL A 326 21.32 -6.25 16.84
C VAL A 326 20.50 -7.27 17.65
N VAL A 327 19.18 -7.25 17.55
CA VAL A 327 18.30 -8.11 18.34
C VAL A 327 18.32 -9.56 17.86
N LEU A 328 18.19 -9.79 16.55
CA LEU A 328 18.04 -11.14 16.00
C LEU A 328 19.38 -11.84 15.71
N GLU A 329 20.43 -11.10 15.33
CA GLU A 329 21.69 -11.70 14.87
C GLU A 329 22.80 -11.53 15.92
N TYR A 330 23.01 -10.31 16.43
CA TYR A 330 24.10 -10.05 17.38
C TYR A 330 23.79 -10.56 18.80
N LEU A 331 22.59 -10.28 19.31
CA LEU A 331 22.14 -10.73 20.64
C LEU A 331 21.42 -12.08 20.60
N ASN A 332 21.00 -12.53 19.41
CA ASN A 332 20.25 -13.77 19.18
C ASN A 332 19.04 -13.93 20.12
N LEU A 333 18.28 -12.84 20.29
CA LEU A 333 17.06 -12.83 21.09
C LEU A 333 15.89 -13.43 20.32
N SER A 334 14.88 -13.89 21.06
CA SER A 334 13.66 -14.45 20.48
C SER A 334 12.98 -13.48 19.51
N ILE A 335 12.28 -14.02 18.50
CA ILE A 335 11.50 -13.24 17.51
C ILE A 335 10.45 -12.29 18.12
N VAL A 336 10.04 -12.52 19.36
CA VAL A 336 9.20 -11.62 20.15
C VAL A 336 9.83 -10.22 20.19
N TRP A 337 11.13 -10.13 20.52
CA TRP A 337 11.90 -8.89 20.50
C TRP A 337 12.20 -8.42 19.08
N GLY A 338 12.37 -9.35 18.12
CA GLY A 338 12.46 -8.99 16.70
C GLY A 338 11.26 -8.17 16.23
N TRP A 339 10.04 -8.59 16.58
CA TRP A 339 8.80 -7.85 16.31
C TRP A 339 8.64 -6.58 17.16
N GLY A 340 9.46 -6.40 18.20
CA GLY A 340 9.62 -5.11 18.88
C GLY A 340 10.11 -3.99 17.95
N SER A 341 10.68 -4.35 16.80
CA SER A 341 11.09 -3.41 15.75
C SER A 341 9.93 -2.56 15.22
N GLU A 342 8.69 -3.06 15.24
CA GLU A 342 7.51 -2.29 14.86
C GLU A 342 7.29 -1.07 15.77
N TRP A 343 7.54 -1.23 17.07
CA TRP A 343 7.49 -0.09 18.00
C TRP A 343 8.54 0.96 17.66
N VAL A 344 9.76 0.50 17.40
CA VAL A 344 10.88 1.37 17.02
C VAL A 344 10.53 2.13 15.74
N TYR A 345 10.03 1.43 14.72
CA TYR A 345 9.62 2.00 13.44
C TYR A 345 8.57 3.10 13.62
N TRP A 346 7.44 2.78 14.26
CA TRP A 346 6.32 3.71 14.35
C TRP A 346 6.59 4.88 15.31
N ILE A 347 7.36 4.67 16.38
CA ILE A 347 7.78 5.76 17.29
C ILE A 347 8.76 6.71 16.58
N SER A 348 9.77 6.19 15.89
CA SER A 348 10.72 7.01 15.13
C SER A 348 10.00 7.82 14.05
N MET A 349 9.12 7.19 13.28
CA MET A 349 8.32 7.85 12.26
C MET A 349 7.40 8.93 12.84
N PHE A 350 6.67 8.61 13.92
CA PHE A 350 5.77 9.54 14.58
C PHE A 350 6.51 10.76 15.13
N SER A 351 7.59 10.53 15.90
CA SER A 351 8.34 11.60 16.57
C SER A 351 8.90 12.61 15.55
N MET A 352 9.53 12.14 14.48
CA MET A 352 10.06 13.02 13.43
C MET A 352 8.96 13.74 12.64
N SER A 353 7.86 13.04 12.32
CA SER A 353 6.72 13.64 11.63
C SER A 353 6.04 14.72 12.47
N LEU A 354 5.87 14.47 13.77
CA LEU A 354 5.33 15.43 14.73
C LEU A 354 6.22 16.67 14.82
N VAL A 355 7.54 16.50 14.97
CA VAL A 355 8.49 17.63 15.02
C VAL A 355 8.41 18.46 13.74
N TYR A 356 8.36 17.83 12.57
CA TYR A 356 8.22 18.56 11.30
C TYR A 356 6.91 19.35 11.24
N MET A 357 5.78 18.72 11.56
CA MET A 357 4.47 19.36 11.51
C MET A 357 4.34 20.52 12.52
N LEU A 358 4.94 20.40 13.71
CA LEU A 358 4.96 21.45 14.71
C LEU A 358 5.93 22.60 14.37
N SER A 359 7.01 22.31 13.63
CA SER A 359 8.01 23.33 13.26
C SER A 359 7.46 24.43 12.34
N GLY A 360 6.30 24.22 11.71
CA GLY A 360 5.70 25.19 10.79
C GLY A 360 6.49 25.38 9.48
N ARG A 361 7.57 24.63 9.23
CA ARG A 361 8.40 24.69 8.01
C ARG A 361 7.64 24.37 6.71
N TRP A 362 6.43 23.85 6.84
CA TRP A 362 5.52 23.58 5.74
C TRP A 362 4.64 24.80 5.37
N ARG A 363 4.48 25.78 6.28
CA ARG A 363 3.63 26.97 6.05
C ARG A 363 4.20 27.87 4.98
N GLY A 364 3.32 28.41 4.13
CA GLY A 364 3.70 29.36 3.07
C GLY A 364 4.45 28.76 1.88
N LYS A 365 4.59 27.43 1.81
CA LYS A 365 5.05 26.76 0.58
C LYS A 365 3.88 26.64 -0.40
N LYS A 366 4.09 27.11 -1.63
CA LYS A 366 3.19 26.80 -2.75
C LYS A 366 3.42 25.35 -3.15
N ILE A 367 2.37 24.54 -3.05
CA ILE A 367 2.34 23.13 -3.47
C ILE A 367 2.32 23.06 -4.99
#